data_AF-A0A5B9W4Y5-F1
#
_entry.id   AF-A0A5B9W4Y5-F1
#
_cell.length_a   1.000
_cell.length_b   1.000
_cell.length_c   1.000
_cell.angle_alpha   90.00
_cell.angle_beta   90.00
_cell.angle_gamma   90.00
#
_symmetry.space_group_name_H-M   'P 1'
#
loop_
_entity.id
_entity.type
_entity.pdbx_description
1 polymer ?
#
loop_
_entity_poly.entity_id
_entity_poly.type
_entity_poly.pdbx_seq_one_letter_code
_entity_poly.pdbx_strand_id
1 'polypeptide(L)'
;MRQYQLSPGDRVLELAALALAAAVVAGALTALTGAWLGHHSWPVSLAALVCGGFAGFVVGRVVGRWLYRAADGQTAVVRVGRGALPAALRAGLAGGLASAVAATGLAIWLLAAPSLPSLVAAACCGSLAGLVLSCLASLT
;
A
#
# COMPACT_ATOMS: atom_id res chain seq x y z
N MET A 1 7.79 -11.55 19.63
CA MET A 1 7.81 -10.08 19.43
C MET A 1 8.20 -9.44 20.75
N ARG A 2 9.29 -8.66 20.82
CA ARG A 2 9.71 -8.01 22.07
C ARG A 2 8.70 -6.91 22.42
N GLN A 3 8.04 -7.04 23.57
CA GLN A 3 7.21 -5.99 24.14
C GLN A 3 8.14 -4.83 24.51
N TYR A 4 8.16 -3.79 23.67
CA TYR A 4 8.80 -2.54 24.07
C TYR A 4 7.90 -1.89 25.12
N GLN A 5 8.46 -1.60 26.30
CA GLN A 5 7.82 -0.71 27.26
C GLN A 5 7.65 0.65 26.58
N LEU A 6 6.41 0.95 26.18
CA LEU A 6 6.02 2.22 25.60
C LEU A 6 5.74 3.19 26.75
N SER A 7 6.45 4.31 26.80
CA SER A 7 6.18 5.36 27.78
C SER A 7 5.14 6.34 27.23
N PRO A 8 4.27 6.90 28.07
CA PRO A 8 3.36 7.98 27.67
C PRO A 8 4.19 9.14 27.07
N GLY A 9 3.88 9.54 25.84
CA GLY A 9 4.63 10.56 25.08
C GLY A 9 5.52 10.02 23.95
N ASP A 10 5.66 8.70 23.83
CA ASP A 10 6.34 8.10 22.67
C ASP A 10 5.51 8.18 21.39
N ARG A 11 6.15 8.57 20.29
CA ARG A 11 5.57 8.43 18.95
C ARG A 11 5.56 6.96 18.57
N VAL A 12 4.38 6.45 18.23
CA VAL A 12 4.17 5.05 17.88
C VAL A 12 3.65 4.95 16.46
N LEU A 13 4.28 4.10 15.67
CA LEU A 13 3.89 3.80 14.30
C LEU A 13 3.09 2.51 14.29
N GLU A 14 1.82 2.63 13.91
CA GLU A 14 0.96 1.46 13.70
C GLU A 14 1.27 0.84 12.34
N LEU A 15 1.94 -0.31 12.35
CA LEU A 15 2.39 -0.99 11.12
C LEU A 15 1.21 -1.39 10.22
N ALA A 16 0.08 -1.75 10.82
CA ALA A 16 -1.14 -2.08 10.09
C ALA A 16 -1.72 -0.86 9.35
N ALA A 17 -1.75 0.31 9.99
CA ALA A 17 -2.20 1.55 9.37
C ALA A 17 -1.25 1.98 8.25
N LEU A 18 0.07 1.83 8.46
CA LEU A 18 1.07 2.11 7.42
C LEU A 18 0.90 1.21 6.20
N ALA A 19 0.76 -0.11 6.41
CA ALA A 19 0.54 -1.07 5.34
C ALA A 19 -0.74 -0.75 4.56
N LEU A 20 -1.81 -0.35 5.26
CA LEU A 20 -3.06 0.06 4.65
C LEU A 20 -2.91 1.34 3.82
N ALA A 21 -2.27 2.38 4.35
CA ALA A 21 -2.03 3.62 3.63
C ALA A 21 -1.18 3.38 2.37
N ALA A 22 -0.10 2.61 2.50
CA ALA A 22 0.75 2.23 1.37
C ALA A 22 -0.04 1.42 0.32
N ALA A 23 -0.89 0.49 0.76
CA ALA A 23 -1.74 -0.30 -0.13
C ALA A 23 -2.74 0.56 -0.90
N VAL A 24 -3.41 1.51 -0.24
CA VAL A 24 -4.38 2.42 -0.87
C VAL A 24 -3.69 3.28 -1.93
N VAL A 25 -2.56 3.90 -1.57
CA VAL A 25 -1.84 4.79 -2.48
C VAL A 25 -1.26 4.03 -3.66
N ALA A 26 -0.62 2.88 -3.42
CA ALA A 26 -0.09 2.02 -4.47
C ALA A 26 -1.21 1.54 -5.41
N GLY A 27 -2.35 1.08 -4.86
CA GLY A 27 -3.47 0.60 -5.66
C GLY A 27 -4.11 1.70 -6.51
N ALA A 28 -4.30 2.90 -5.94
CA ALA A 28 -4.82 4.07 -6.64
C ALA A 28 -3.91 4.51 -7.79
N LEU A 29 -2.60 4.59 -7.55
CA LEU A 29 -1.62 5.01 -8.56
C LEU A 29 -1.44 3.97 -9.65
N THR A 30 -1.39 2.69 -9.32
CA THR A 30 -1.32 1.60 -10.32
C THR A 30 -2.56 1.59 -11.21
N ALA A 31 -3.76 1.77 -10.64
CA ALA A 31 -4.98 1.81 -11.44
C ALA A 31 -5.09 3.08 -12.30
N LEU A 32 -4.72 4.24 -11.76
CA LEU A 32 -4.67 5.50 -12.51
C LEU A 32 -3.71 5.39 -13.71
N THR A 33 -2.47 4.96 -13.45
CA THR A 33 -1.44 4.86 -14.49
C THR A 33 -1.80 3.81 -15.54
N GLY A 34 -2.33 2.65 -15.12
CA GLY A 34 -2.80 1.62 -16.05
C GLY A 34 -3.94 2.10 -16.94
N ALA A 35 -4.93 2.79 -16.39
CA ALA A 35 -6.04 3.35 -17.15
C ALA A 35 -5.60 4.48 -18.10
N TRP A 36 -4.67 5.33 -17.65
CA TRP A 36 -4.10 6.40 -18.46
C TRP A 36 -3.33 5.84 -19.66
N LEU A 37 -2.51 4.81 -19.44
CA LEU A 37 -1.74 4.14 -20.49
C LEU A 37 -2.63 3.39 -21.50
N GLY A 38 -3.73 2.79 -21.04
CA GLY A 38 -4.60 1.98 -21.88
C GLY A 38 -5.60 2.77 -22.72
N HIS A 39 -6.24 3.79 -22.13
CA HIS A 39 -7.39 4.48 -22.74
C HIS A 39 -7.15 5.96 -23.01
N HIS A 40 -6.04 6.54 -22.52
CA HIS A 40 -5.68 7.96 -22.66
C HIS A 40 -6.82 8.94 -22.35
N SER A 41 -7.74 8.54 -21.48
CA SER A 41 -8.93 9.32 -21.14
C SER A 41 -8.94 9.65 -19.66
N TRP A 42 -9.08 10.94 -19.38
CA TRP A 42 -9.20 11.49 -18.04
C TRP A 42 -10.32 10.86 -17.19
N PRO A 43 -11.57 10.71 -17.69
CA PRO A 43 -12.65 10.18 -16.85
C PRO A 43 -12.43 8.72 -16.46
N VAL A 44 -11.90 7.89 -17.35
CA VAL A 44 -11.58 6.48 -17.07
C VAL A 44 -10.44 6.37 -16.07
N SER A 45 -9.44 7.25 -16.17
CA SER A 45 -8.32 7.30 -15.23
C SER A 45 -8.76 7.70 -13.82
N LEU A 46 -9.65 8.69 -13.70
CA LEU A 46 -10.26 9.08 -12.43
C LEU A 46 -11.10 7.96 -11.81
N ALA A 47 -11.93 7.29 -12.61
CA ALA A 47 -12.71 6.14 -12.14
C ALA A 47 -11.78 5.01 -11.67
N ALA A 48 -10.73 4.71 -12.43
CA ALA A 48 -9.75 3.69 -12.08
C ALA A 48 -8.98 4.05 -10.80
N LEU A 49 -8.64 5.32 -10.57
CA LEU A 49 -8.01 5.77 -9.34
C LEU A 49 -8.88 5.46 -8.11
N VAL A 50 -10.17 5.75 -8.18
CA VAL A 50 -11.11 5.48 -7.08
C VAL A 50 -11.29 3.98 -6.87
N CYS A 51 -11.49 3.21 -7.94
CA CYS A 51 -11.61 1.75 -7.87
C CYS A 51 -10.32 1.09 -7.33
N GLY A 52 -9.16 1.55 -7.78
CA GLY A 52 -7.85 1.07 -7.35
C GLY A 52 -7.55 1.42 -5.90
N GLY A 53 -7.91 2.63 -5.46
CA GLY A 53 -7.82 3.03 -4.05
C GLY A 53 -8.72 2.17 -3.15
N PHE A 54 -9.95 1.89 -3.58
CA PHE A 54 -10.87 1.02 -2.84
C PHE A 54 -10.38 -0.44 -2.79
N ALA A 55 -9.90 -0.98 -3.91
CA ALA A 55 -9.28 -2.29 -3.95
C ALA A 55 -8.05 -2.36 -3.04
N GLY A 56 -7.19 -1.33 -3.10
CA GLY A 56 -6.03 -1.18 -2.21
C GLY A 56 -6.41 -1.08 -0.74
N PHE A 57 -7.54 -0.43 -0.41
CA PHE A 57 -8.07 -0.39 0.95
C PHE A 57 -8.47 -1.78 1.45
N VAL A 58 -9.22 -2.54 0.65
CA VAL A 58 -9.65 -3.90 1.00
C VAL A 58 -8.45 -4.80 1.19
N VAL A 59 -7.51 -4.79 0.24
CA VAL A 59 -6.27 -5.59 0.30
C VAL A 59 -5.42 -5.18 1.48
N GLY A 60 -5.17 -3.87 1.67
CA GLY A 60 -4.41 -3.34 2.79
C GLY A 60 -5.00 -3.74 4.15
N ARG A 61 -6.33 -3.78 4.26
CA ARG A 61 -7.02 -4.24 5.47
C ARG A 61 -6.83 -5.74 5.72
N VAL A 62 -6.85 -6.56 4.67
CA VAL A 62 -6.59 -8.00 4.76
C VAL A 62 -5.12 -8.25 5.14
N VAL A 63 -4.19 -7.61 4.46
CA VAL A 63 -2.74 -7.69 4.72
C VAL A 63 -2.43 -7.23 6.15
N GLY A 64 -2.99 -6.10 6.58
CA GLY A 64 -2.88 -5.60 7.95
C GLY A 64 -3.39 -6.60 8.99
N ARG A 65 -4.54 -7.24 8.72
CA ARG A 65 -5.10 -8.29 9.59
C ARG A 65 -4.32 -9.60 9.59
N TRP A 66 -3.65 -9.96 8.50
CA TRP A 66 -2.91 -11.22 8.41
C TRP A 66 -1.49 -11.11 8.94
N LEU A 67 -0.79 -10.01 8.65
CA LEU A 67 0.60 -9.83 9.07
C LEU A 67 0.78 -9.14 10.43
N TYR A 68 -0.15 -8.25 10.81
CA TYR A 68 0.05 -7.32 11.93
C TYR A 68 -1.01 -7.43 13.04
N ARG A 69 -1.85 -8.46 13.00
CA ARG A 69 -2.82 -8.74 14.06
C ARG A 69 -2.14 -9.55 15.15
N ALA A 70 -2.03 -8.98 16.35
CA ALA A 70 -1.64 -9.75 17.52
C ALA A 70 -2.81 -10.64 17.97
N ALA A 71 -2.48 -11.77 18.60
CA ALA A 71 -3.44 -12.83 18.97
C ALA A 71 -4.66 -12.34 19.76
N ASP A 72 -4.53 -11.22 20.50
CA ASP A 72 -5.57 -10.67 21.37
C ASP A 72 -6.32 -9.46 20.79
N GLY A 73 -6.30 -9.26 19.47
CA GLY A 73 -6.96 -8.12 18.82
C GLY A 73 -6.23 -6.78 18.96
N GLN A 74 -5.04 -6.79 19.56
CA GLN A 74 -4.11 -5.66 19.65
C GLN A 74 -3.42 -5.44 18.29
N THR A 75 -3.17 -4.17 17.94
CA THR A 75 -2.47 -3.80 16.71
C THR A 75 -0.96 -3.84 16.94
N ALA A 76 -0.19 -4.36 15.97
CA ALA A 76 1.27 -4.35 16.07
C ALA A 76 1.81 -2.93 15.90
N VAL A 77 2.35 -2.35 16.98
CA VAL A 77 2.88 -0.99 17.00
C VAL A 77 4.39 -1.02 17.26
N VAL A 78 5.13 -0.14 16.58
CA VAL A 78 6.57 0.01 16.74
C VAL A 78 6.89 1.44 17.15
N ARG A 79 7.75 1.63 18.15
CA ARG A 79 8.22 2.96 18.55
C ARG A 79 9.00 3.61 17.42
N VAL A 80 8.68 4.85 17.08
CA VAL A 80 9.33 5.62 16.02
C VAL A 80 10.81 5.83 16.38
N GLY A 81 11.72 5.50 15.45
CA GLY A 81 13.17 5.63 15.63
C GLY A 81 13.98 4.86 14.58
N ARG A 82 15.32 4.94 14.62
CA ARG A 82 16.23 4.28 13.65
C ARG A 82 16.02 2.76 13.51
N GLY A 83 15.49 2.10 14.55
CA GLY A 83 15.15 0.67 14.53
C GLY A 83 13.80 0.33 13.90
N ALA A 84 12.94 1.31 13.65
CA ALA A 84 11.59 1.12 13.08
C ALA A 84 11.60 1.00 11.55
N LEU A 85 12.66 1.48 10.90
CA LEU A 85 12.83 1.53 9.45
C LEU A 85 12.63 0.16 8.75
N PRO A 86 13.25 -0.95 9.19
CA PRO A 86 13.02 -2.26 8.56
C PRO A 86 11.59 -2.80 8.76
N ALA A 87 10.93 -2.45 9.88
CA ALA A 87 9.55 -2.85 10.13
C ALA A 87 8.57 -2.06 9.26
N ALA A 88 8.77 -0.74 9.15
CA ALA A 88 8.00 0.15 8.29
C ALA A 88 8.16 -0.22 6.80
N LEU A 89 9.39 -0.50 6.35
CA LEU A 89 9.66 -0.97 4.99
C LEU A 89 8.93 -2.28 4.67
N ARG A 90 8.98 -3.26 5.59
CA ARG A 90 8.25 -4.53 5.39
C ARG A 90 6.74 -4.32 5.33
N ALA A 91 6.19 -3.48 6.19
CA ALA A 91 4.76 -3.17 6.20
C ALA A 91 4.31 -2.47 4.92
N GLY A 92 5.07 -1.47 4.49
CA GLY A 92 4.81 -0.75 3.25
C GLY A 92 4.98 -1.60 1.99
N LEU A 93 6.02 -2.42 1.93
CA LEU A 93 6.22 -3.35 0.82
C LEU A 93 5.13 -4.41 0.77
N ALA A 94 4.75 -5.00 1.92
CA ALA A 94 3.70 -6.00 1.97
C ALA A 94 2.35 -5.42 1.51
N GLY A 95 1.99 -4.23 1.99
CA GLY A 95 0.77 -3.53 1.57
C GLY A 95 0.82 -3.09 0.12
N GLY A 96 1.92 -2.45 -0.30
CA GLY A 96 2.09 -1.88 -1.63
C GLY A 96 2.21 -2.92 -2.74
N LEU A 97 2.98 -4.00 -2.54
CA LEU A 97 3.07 -5.10 -3.51
C LEU A 97 1.74 -5.84 -3.64
N ALA A 98 1.09 -6.16 -2.51
CA ALA A 98 -0.18 -6.87 -2.54
C ALA A 98 -1.26 -6.04 -3.26
N SER A 99 -1.33 -4.73 -3.01
CA SER A 99 -2.30 -3.88 -3.70
C SER A 99 -1.93 -3.60 -5.15
N ALA A 100 -0.64 -3.49 -5.49
CA ALA A 100 -0.20 -3.35 -6.88
C ALA A 100 -0.63 -4.56 -7.71
N VAL A 101 -0.43 -5.78 -7.20
CA VAL A 101 -0.89 -7.01 -7.89
C VAL A 101 -2.42 -7.01 -8.03
N ALA A 102 -3.14 -6.69 -6.97
CA ALA A 102 -4.61 -6.64 -7.01
C ALA A 102 -5.14 -5.57 -7.98
N ALA A 103 -4.58 -4.37 -7.95
CA ALA A 103 -4.93 -3.27 -8.84
C ALA A 103 -4.58 -3.60 -10.30
N THR A 104 -3.48 -4.31 -10.54
CA THR A 104 -3.10 -4.78 -11.88
C THR A 104 -4.10 -5.82 -12.39
N GLY A 105 -4.48 -6.80 -11.57
CA GLY A 105 -5.51 -7.79 -11.93
C GLY A 105 -6.87 -7.13 -12.20
N LEU A 106 -7.24 -6.14 -11.38
CA LEU A 106 -8.48 -5.38 -11.52
C LEU A 106 -8.46 -4.50 -12.78
N ALA A 107 -7.32 -3.90 -13.12
CA ALA A 107 -7.14 -3.15 -14.36
C ALA A 107 -7.23 -4.05 -15.61
N ILE A 108 -6.62 -5.25 -15.58
CA ILE A 108 -6.75 -6.25 -16.66
C ILE A 108 -8.22 -6.62 -16.85
N TRP A 109 -8.93 -6.88 -15.75
CA TRP A 109 -10.32 -7.35 -15.79
C TRP A 109 -11.31 -6.26 -16.24
N LEU A 110 -11.18 -5.02 -15.75
CA LEU A 110 -12.12 -3.93 -16.04
C LEU A 110 -11.84 -3.21 -17.36
N LEU A 111 -10.57 -2.98 -17.68
CA LEU A 111 -10.21 -2.06 -18.76
C LEU A 111 -9.88 -2.80 -20.07
N ALA A 112 -9.80 -4.14 -20.04
CA ALA A 112 -9.30 -4.97 -21.14
C ALA A 112 -8.01 -4.39 -21.76
N ALA A 113 -7.20 -3.72 -20.92
CA ALA A 113 -6.19 -2.76 -21.33
C ALA A 113 -4.82 -3.42 -21.59
N PRO A 114 -4.00 -2.81 -22.48
CA PRO A 114 -3.15 -3.51 -23.43
C PRO A 114 -1.70 -3.73 -22.98
N SER A 115 -1.08 -4.78 -23.51
CA SER A 115 0.35 -5.14 -23.45
C SER A 115 1.00 -5.18 -22.05
N LEU A 116 1.52 -6.36 -21.68
CA LEU A 116 2.33 -6.62 -20.48
C LEU A 116 3.27 -5.47 -20.01
N PRO A 117 4.02 -4.75 -20.89
CA PRO A 117 4.90 -3.67 -20.44
C PRO A 117 4.20 -2.49 -19.76
N SER A 118 2.98 -2.12 -20.15
CA SER A 118 2.25 -0.98 -19.57
C SER A 118 1.82 -1.29 -18.12
N LEU A 119 1.44 -2.53 -17.86
CA LEU A 119 1.04 -3.03 -16.55
C LEU A 119 2.23 -3.12 -15.60
N VAL A 120 3.40 -3.53 -16.08
CA VAL A 120 4.64 -3.55 -15.30
C VAL A 120 5.04 -2.12 -14.90
N ALA A 121 4.94 -1.15 -15.82
CA ALA A 121 5.22 0.24 -15.51
C ALA A 121 4.27 0.81 -14.44
N ALA A 122 2.97 0.51 -14.55
CA ALA A 122 1.96 0.92 -13.57
C ALA A 122 2.16 0.27 -12.19
N ALA A 123 2.54 -1.01 -12.15
CA ALA A 123 2.86 -1.72 -10.93
C ALA A 123 4.12 -1.15 -10.26
N CYS A 124 5.16 -0.84 -11.03
CA CYS A 124 6.37 -0.19 -10.53
C CYS A 124 6.06 1.20 -9.93
N CYS A 125 5.21 1.99 -10.59
CA CYS A 125 4.84 3.32 -10.11
C CYS A 125 4.13 3.26 -8.74
N GLY A 126 3.16 2.36 -8.59
CA GLY A 126 2.47 2.16 -7.30
C GLY A 126 3.39 1.64 -6.20
N SER A 127 4.29 0.71 -6.54
CA SER A 127 5.26 0.13 -5.59
C SER A 127 6.26 1.17 -5.07
N LEU A 128 6.75 2.06 -5.96
CA LEU A 128 7.66 3.15 -5.60
C LEU A 128 6.98 4.16 -4.67
N ALA A 129 5.71 4.50 -4.94
CA ALA A 129 4.96 5.39 -4.07
C ALA A 129 4.77 4.80 -2.67
N GLY A 130 4.48 3.50 -2.56
CA GLY A 130 4.41 2.80 -1.27
C GLY A 130 5.76 2.82 -0.51
N LEU A 131 6.87 2.66 -1.23
CA LEU A 131 8.22 2.77 -0.67
C LEU A 131 8.52 4.17 -0.12
N VAL A 132 8.22 5.21 -0.90
CA VAL A 132 8.42 6.61 -0.48
C VAL A 132 7.60 6.93 0.78
N LEU A 133 6.34 6.48 0.82
CA LEU A 133 5.46 6.67 1.99
C LEU A 133 6.02 5.97 3.23
N SER A 134 6.62 4.79 3.07
CA SER A 134 7.26 4.05 4.15
C SER A 134 8.52 4.74 4.67
N CYS A 135 9.30 5.32 3.77
CA CYS A 135 10.46 6.12 4.13
C CYS A 135 10.05 7.39 4.89
N LEU A 136 9.03 8.11 4.43
CA LEU A 136 8.50 9.30 5.10
C LEU A 136 7.96 8.98 6.49
N ALA A 137 7.22 7.88 6.64
CA ALA A 137 6.71 7.44 7.93
C ALA A 137 7.81 6.98 8.90
N SER A 138 9.00 6.65 8.42
CA SER A 138 10.15 6.34 9.29
C SER A 138 10.86 7.60 9.81
N LEU A 139 10.64 8.75 9.17
CA LEU A 139 11.29 10.04 9.47
C LEU A 139 10.43 10.95 10.38
N THR A 140 9.15 10.63 10.58
CA THR A 140 8.17 11.41 11.35
C THR A 140 7.81 10.72 12.65
#